data_AF-A0A318EPQ4-F1
#
_entry.id   AF-A0A318EPQ4-F1
#
_cell.length_a   1.000
_cell.length_b   1.000
_cell.length_c   1.000
_cell.angle_alpha   90.00
_cell.angle_beta   90.00
_cell.angle_gamma   90.00
#
_symmetry.space_group_name_H-M   'P 1'
#
loop_
_entity.id
_entity.type
_entity.pdbx_description
1 polymer ?
#
loop_
_entity_poly.entity_id
_entity_poly.type
_entity_poly.pdbx_seq_one_letter_code
_entity_poly.pdbx_strand_id
1 'polypeptide(L)'
;MRIESKLSIRLARTKASRQAMKERKSSRSAASKKNTTSNKSTTTNSILSALNSKKTTASKYQTSTTTQLKTNYTAVKTVAGKVQEDAAKLLATGSDSLFGKALSVKAAQENSTAAENTLGETNELTAAESAKAKESVLKVINSFIDDYNTMLNKLDNIGGSLNNMYAKQLRNYVTQNETALKNIGITKTKAGTLSVNQEKLKTADISAIQKVFGTNGSFVYKVASKSKSVEVNAETNLASLNKSTYSSFNYNKSGISYNSDKTSSYHAKG
;
A
#
# COMPACT_ATOMS: atom_id res chain seq x y z
N MET A 1 -24.99 87.34 42.92
CA MET A 1 -24.08 86.24 43.29
C MET A 1 -24.47 85.01 42.47
N ARG A 2 -23.75 84.47 41.47
CA ARG A 2 -22.43 84.73 40.83
C ARG A 2 -21.17 83.93 41.23
N ILE A 3 -21.26 82.87 42.06
CA ILE A 3 -20.17 81.87 42.26
C ILE A 3 -20.62 80.42 41.93
N GLU A 4 -21.87 80.06 42.20
CA GLU A 4 -22.32 78.65 42.12
C GLU A 4 -22.35 78.03 40.71
N SER A 5 -22.60 78.81 39.65
CA SER A 5 -22.70 78.26 38.28
C SER A 5 -21.37 77.72 37.73
N LYS A 6 -20.21 78.18 38.21
CA LYS A 6 -18.90 77.68 37.79
C LYS A 6 -18.51 76.37 38.47
N LEU A 7 -19.05 76.08 39.66
CA LEU A 7 -18.78 74.85 40.39
C LEU A 7 -19.53 73.67 39.78
N SER A 8 -20.82 73.86 39.46
CA SER A 8 -21.68 72.86 38.81
C SER A 8 -21.12 72.40 37.45
N ILE A 9 -20.59 73.32 36.64
CA ILE A 9 -19.98 73.00 35.33
C ILE A 9 -18.67 72.19 35.49
N ARG A 10 -17.85 72.46 36.52
CA ARG A 10 -16.66 71.65 36.83
C ARG A 10 -17.03 70.25 37.33
N LEU A 11 -18.06 70.11 38.16
CA LEU A 11 -18.56 68.83 38.65
C LEU A 11 -19.18 67.97 37.52
N ALA A 12 -19.90 68.58 36.58
CA ALA A 12 -20.41 67.89 35.39
C ALA A 12 -19.27 67.37 34.48
N ARG A 13 -18.29 68.23 34.15
CA ARG A 13 -17.12 67.84 33.34
C ARG A 13 -16.28 66.74 33.98
N THR A 14 -16.07 66.78 35.30
CA THR A 14 -15.28 65.75 36.01
C THR A 14 -16.00 64.42 36.16
N LYS A 15 -17.34 64.40 36.28
CA LYS A 15 -18.12 63.14 36.22
C LYS A 15 -18.06 62.52 34.82
N ALA A 16 -18.28 63.31 33.76
CA ALA A 16 -18.19 62.82 32.37
C ALA A 16 -16.81 62.22 32.05
N SER A 17 -15.72 62.88 32.43
CA SER A 17 -14.35 62.35 32.23
C SER A 17 -14.08 61.07 33.01
N ARG A 18 -14.66 60.88 34.21
CA ARG A 18 -14.51 59.63 35.00
C ARG A 18 -15.32 58.46 34.41
N GLN A 19 -16.47 58.73 33.81
CA GLN A 19 -17.31 57.70 33.17
C GLN A 19 -16.63 57.19 31.88
N ALA A 20 -16.16 58.11 31.02
CA ALA A 20 -15.35 57.78 29.84
C ALA A 20 -14.03 57.05 30.17
N MET A 21 -13.44 57.27 31.35
CA MET A 21 -12.25 56.53 31.80
C MET A 21 -12.54 55.09 32.27
N LYS A 22 -13.75 54.81 32.78
CA LYS A 22 -14.15 53.43 33.13
C LYS A 22 -14.42 52.60 31.87
N GLU A 23 -15.11 53.16 30.88
CA GLU A 23 -15.38 52.50 29.59
C GLU A 23 -14.10 52.27 28.77
N ARG A 24 -13.11 53.18 28.85
CA ARG A 24 -11.78 52.97 28.28
C ARG A 24 -10.92 51.92 29.01
N LYS A 25 -11.26 51.52 30.24
CA LYS A 25 -10.57 50.43 30.95
C LYS A 25 -11.20 49.05 30.71
N SER A 26 -12.52 48.94 30.63
CA SER A 26 -13.17 47.66 30.26
C SER A 26 -12.86 47.25 28.81
N SER A 27 -12.87 48.19 27.87
CA SER A 27 -12.49 47.94 26.46
C SER A 27 -11.02 47.53 26.29
N ARG A 28 -10.09 48.04 27.13
CA ARG A 28 -8.69 47.61 27.11
C ARG A 28 -8.44 46.22 27.71
N SER A 29 -9.23 45.75 28.68
CA SER A 29 -9.10 44.37 29.19
C SER A 29 -9.66 43.32 28.22
N ALA A 30 -10.64 43.69 27.39
CA ALA A 30 -11.17 42.79 26.34
C ALA A 30 -10.23 42.69 25.11
N ALA A 31 -9.47 43.74 24.80
CA ALA A 31 -8.57 43.79 23.64
C ALA A 31 -7.19 43.13 23.87
N SER A 32 -6.83 42.75 25.12
CA SER A 32 -5.49 42.25 25.49
C SER A 32 -5.43 40.74 25.76
N LYS A 33 -6.33 39.94 25.18
CA LYS A 33 -6.27 38.46 25.15
C LYS A 33 -6.30 37.92 23.72
N LYS A 34 -5.49 38.48 22.82
CA LYS A 34 -5.37 37.95 21.44
C LYS A 34 -4.04 38.21 20.72
N ASN A 35 -2.91 38.25 21.45
CA ASN A 35 -1.61 38.07 20.80
C ASN A 35 -0.51 37.51 21.74
N THR A 36 -0.74 36.29 22.25
CA THR A 36 0.32 35.46 22.84
C THR A 36 0.29 34.08 22.19
N THR A 37 1.18 33.90 21.22
CA THR A 37 1.93 32.66 20.99
C THR A 37 1.13 31.36 20.88
N SER A 38 0.43 31.16 19.76
CA SER A 38 0.40 29.83 19.13
C SER A 38 0.32 29.97 17.61
N ASN A 39 1.46 29.79 16.93
CA ASN A 39 1.52 29.78 15.47
C ASN A 39 1.03 28.40 14.96
N LYS A 40 -0.25 28.10 15.22
CA LYS A 40 -0.83 26.77 14.97
C LYS A 40 -1.30 26.70 13.52
N SER A 41 -0.54 25.96 12.71
CA SER A 41 -0.87 25.58 11.33
C SER A 41 -2.28 24.97 11.22
N THR A 42 -3.28 25.81 10.93
CA THR A 42 -4.70 25.42 10.83
C THR A 42 -5.35 25.91 9.56
N THR A 43 -5.05 27.12 9.07
CA THR A 43 -5.60 27.64 7.80
C THR A 43 -5.16 26.82 6.58
N THR A 44 -3.89 26.40 6.53
CA THR A 44 -3.37 25.51 5.49
C THR A 44 -4.02 24.13 5.55
N ASN A 45 -4.17 23.57 6.75
CA ASN A 45 -4.81 22.26 6.97
C ASN A 45 -6.32 22.30 6.64
N SER A 46 -7.03 23.39 6.95
CA SER A 46 -8.46 23.52 6.63
C SER A 46 -8.69 23.62 5.12
N ILE A 47 -7.83 24.34 4.39
CA ILE A 47 -7.88 24.41 2.92
C ILE A 47 -7.52 23.05 2.29
N LEU A 48 -6.50 22.34 2.80
CA LEU A 48 -6.15 20.99 2.33
C LEU A 48 -7.29 19.99 2.58
N SER A 49 -7.95 20.06 3.73
CA SER A 49 -9.11 19.21 4.04
C SER A 49 -10.34 19.58 3.19
N ALA A 50 -10.57 20.86 2.90
CA ALA A 50 -11.66 21.33 2.04
C ALA A 50 -11.45 20.91 0.56
N LEU A 51 -10.19 20.90 0.09
CA LEU A 51 -9.85 20.39 -1.24
C LEU A 51 -10.06 18.88 -1.35
N ASN A 52 -9.67 18.11 -0.32
CA ASN A 52 -9.93 16.67 -0.26
C ASN A 52 -11.41 16.30 -0.03
N SER A 53 -12.23 17.20 0.53
CA SER A 53 -13.64 16.93 0.83
C SER A 53 -14.61 17.18 -0.33
N LYS A 54 -14.20 17.93 -1.37
CA LYS A 54 -15.01 18.12 -2.59
C LYS A 54 -14.99 16.90 -3.51
N LYS A 55 -15.61 15.82 -3.03
CA LYS A 55 -15.95 14.61 -3.80
C LYS A 55 -17.13 14.88 -4.75
N THR A 56 -16.90 15.66 -5.81
CA THR A 56 -17.88 15.89 -6.88
C THR A 56 -17.47 15.15 -8.16
N THR A 57 -18.00 13.94 -8.33
CA THR A 57 -18.48 13.38 -9.60
C THR A 57 -17.63 13.51 -10.89
N ALA A 58 -16.29 13.56 -10.82
CA ALA A 58 -15.44 13.50 -12.01
C ALA A 58 -14.03 12.94 -11.72
N SER A 59 -13.86 11.61 -11.80
CA SER A 59 -12.64 10.89 -12.24
C SER A 59 -12.74 9.41 -11.85
N LYS A 60 -12.53 8.49 -12.80
CA LYS A 60 -12.29 7.05 -12.50
C LYS A 60 -10.87 6.78 -11.95
N TYR A 61 -10.06 7.83 -11.81
CA TYR A 61 -8.71 7.80 -11.26
C TYR A 61 -8.70 8.64 -9.99
N GLN A 62 -8.89 7.98 -8.85
CA GLN A 62 -8.85 8.61 -7.54
C GLN A 62 -7.38 8.89 -7.19
N THR A 63 -6.99 10.17 -7.09
CA THR A 63 -5.62 10.57 -6.75
C THR A 63 -5.32 10.22 -5.29
N SER A 64 -4.66 9.06 -5.11
CA SER A 64 -4.20 8.61 -3.79
C SER A 64 -3.21 9.61 -3.19
N THR A 65 -3.31 9.84 -1.88
CA THR A 65 -2.35 10.71 -1.17
C THR A 65 -0.94 10.12 -1.21
N THR A 66 0.11 10.95 -1.07
CA THR A 66 1.51 10.48 -1.02
C THR A 66 1.72 9.39 0.03
N THR A 67 1.10 9.52 1.21
CA THR A 67 1.14 8.51 2.27
C THR A 67 0.48 7.21 1.83
N GLN A 68 -0.71 7.27 1.23
CA GLN A 68 -1.44 6.10 0.74
C GLN A 68 -0.69 5.40 -0.40
N LEU A 69 -0.07 6.15 -1.32
CA LEU A 69 0.80 5.58 -2.35
C LEU A 69 2.00 4.85 -1.77
N LYS A 70 2.65 5.40 -0.73
CA LYS A 70 3.73 4.70 -0.01
C LYS A 70 3.21 3.39 0.62
N THR A 71 2.10 3.44 1.36
CA THR A 71 1.48 2.23 1.94
C THR A 71 1.17 1.17 0.88
N ASN A 72 0.59 1.58 -0.24
CA ASN A 72 0.21 0.67 -1.32
C ASN A 72 1.44 0.05 -2.01
N TYR A 73 2.47 0.84 -2.33
CA TYR A 73 3.69 0.31 -2.94
C TYR A 73 4.50 -0.57 -1.98
N THR A 74 4.56 -0.26 -0.68
CA THR A 74 5.13 -1.18 0.32
C THR A 74 4.38 -2.51 0.30
N ALA A 75 3.05 -2.49 0.31
CA ALA A 75 2.25 -3.71 0.26
C ALA A 75 2.42 -4.51 -1.04
N VAL A 76 2.63 -3.84 -2.18
CA VAL A 76 2.98 -4.50 -3.46
C VAL A 76 4.39 -5.10 -3.41
N LYS A 77 5.38 -4.39 -2.87
CA LYS A 77 6.75 -4.92 -2.71
C LYS A 77 6.73 -6.18 -1.85
N THR A 78 6.07 -6.14 -0.69
CA THR A 78 5.98 -7.28 0.22
C THR A 78 5.32 -8.50 -0.42
N VAL A 79 4.16 -8.36 -1.05
CA VAL A 79 3.49 -9.53 -1.66
C VAL A 79 4.25 -10.07 -2.88
N ALA A 80 4.86 -9.19 -3.69
CA ALA A 80 5.71 -9.63 -4.80
C ALA A 80 6.95 -10.38 -4.31
N GLY A 81 7.49 -10.05 -3.13
CA GLY A 81 8.51 -10.83 -2.44
C GLY A 81 8.02 -12.23 -2.07
N LYS A 82 6.87 -12.34 -1.40
CA LYS A 82 6.29 -13.64 -1.01
C LYS A 82 6.00 -14.57 -2.20
N VAL A 83 5.46 -14.03 -3.30
CA VAL A 83 5.24 -14.81 -4.53
C VAL A 83 6.56 -15.40 -5.06
N GLN A 84 7.68 -14.68 -4.92
CA GLN A 84 9.01 -15.20 -5.27
C GLN A 84 9.51 -16.25 -4.28
N GLU A 85 9.28 -16.07 -2.97
CA GLU A 85 9.66 -17.05 -1.94
C GLU A 85 8.94 -18.39 -2.12
N ASP A 86 7.63 -18.39 -2.34
CA ASP A 86 6.87 -19.61 -2.57
C ASP A 86 7.18 -20.23 -3.94
N ALA A 87 7.42 -19.41 -4.96
CA ALA A 87 7.93 -19.91 -6.24
C ALA A 87 9.30 -20.59 -6.09
N ALA A 88 10.22 -20.05 -5.29
CA ALA A 88 11.53 -20.66 -5.06
C ALA A 88 11.41 -22.02 -4.37
N LYS A 89 10.49 -22.18 -3.40
CA LYS A 89 10.19 -23.47 -2.75
C LYS A 89 9.63 -24.50 -3.73
N LEU A 90 8.77 -24.07 -4.65
CA LEU A 90 8.13 -24.94 -5.65
C LEU A 90 9.06 -25.31 -6.82
N LEU A 91 9.94 -24.41 -7.23
CA LEU A 91 10.90 -24.59 -8.32
C LEU A 91 12.23 -25.22 -7.87
N ALA A 92 12.41 -25.46 -6.57
CA ALA A 92 13.56 -26.18 -6.03
C ALA A 92 13.66 -27.58 -6.65
N THR A 93 14.88 -28.00 -6.98
CA THR A 93 15.18 -29.29 -7.63
C THR A 93 15.95 -30.23 -6.70
N GLY A 94 16.13 -31.48 -7.12
CA GLY A 94 16.80 -32.52 -6.32
C GLY A 94 15.83 -33.31 -5.44
N SER A 95 16.32 -34.44 -4.89
CA SER A 95 15.55 -35.36 -4.05
C SER A 95 14.91 -34.70 -2.83
N ASP A 96 15.58 -33.71 -2.23
CA ASP A 96 15.11 -33.03 -1.03
C ASP A 96 14.08 -31.93 -1.26
N SER A 97 13.84 -31.53 -2.51
CA SER A 97 12.81 -30.56 -2.87
C SER A 97 11.40 -31.07 -2.57
N LEU A 98 10.43 -30.15 -2.50
CA LEU A 98 9.03 -30.51 -2.25
C LEU A 98 8.50 -31.53 -3.28
N PHE A 99 8.80 -31.32 -4.57
CA PHE A 99 8.42 -32.26 -5.63
C PHE A 99 9.32 -33.51 -5.66
N GLY A 100 10.62 -33.39 -5.36
CA GLY A 100 11.52 -34.55 -5.26
C GLY A 100 11.02 -35.57 -4.25
N LYS A 101 10.68 -35.10 -3.03
CA LYS A 101 10.11 -35.92 -1.96
C LYS A 101 8.73 -36.48 -2.33
N ALA A 102 7.85 -35.69 -2.93
CA ALA A 102 6.51 -36.17 -3.28
C ALA A 102 6.51 -37.17 -4.46
N LEU A 103 7.49 -37.09 -5.37
CA LEU A 103 7.65 -38.02 -6.49
C LEU A 103 8.36 -39.32 -6.09
N SER A 104 9.36 -39.26 -5.21
CA SER A 104 10.03 -40.48 -4.74
C SER A 104 9.07 -41.41 -4.00
N VAL A 105 8.18 -40.86 -3.17
CA VAL A 105 7.17 -41.68 -2.48
C VAL A 105 6.11 -42.22 -3.45
N LYS A 106 5.67 -41.44 -4.46
CA LYS A 106 4.79 -41.96 -5.53
C LYS A 106 5.40 -43.18 -6.22
N ALA A 107 6.69 -43.10 -6.60
CA ALA A 107 7.38 -44.21 -7.25
C ALA A 107 7.51 -45.45 -6.35
N ALA A 108 7.73 -45.25 -5.04
CA ALA A 108 7.74 -46.35 -4.07
C ALA A 108 6.37 -47.04 -3.95
N GLN A 109 5.26 -46.28 -3.97
CA GLN A 109 3.91 -46.83 -3.92
C GLN A 109 3.57 -47.63 -5.19
N GLU A 110 3.87 -47.10 -6.38
CA GLU A 110 3.61 -47.77 -7.67
C GLU A 110 4.40 -49.09 -7.81
N ASN A 111 5.64 -49.14 -7.30
CA ASN A 111 6.44 -50.37 -7.27
C ASN A 111 5.94 -51.38 -6.22
N SER A 112 5.35 -50.93 -5.11
CA SER A 112 4.83 -51.85 -4.08
C SER A 112 3.58 -52.59 -4.54
N THR A 113 2.75 -51.99 -5.40
CA THR A 113 1.58 -52.64 -6.02
C THR A 113 1.93 -53.69 -7.10
N ALA A 114 3.20 -53.81 -7.49
CA ALA A 114 3.66 -54.86 -8.41
C ALA A 114 4.09 -56.16 -7.69
N ALA A 115 4.06 -56.18 -6.35
CA ALA A 115 4.59 -57.26 -5.51
C ALA A 115 3.53 -57.93 -4.62
N GLU A 116 2.26 -57.97 -5.05
CA GLU A 116 1.20 -58.75 -4.37
C GLU A 116 1.38 -60.27 -4.58
N ASN A 117 2.45 -60.81 -3.99
CA ASN A 117 2.52 -62.20 -3.55
C ASN A 117 3.68 -62.39 -2.55
N THR A 118 3.50 -61.97 -1.29
CA THR A 118 3.95 -62.67 -0.06
C THR A 118 3.56 -61.85 1.19
N LEU A 119 2.97 -62.54 2.16
CA LEU A 119 2.60 -62.17 3.54
C LEU A 119 3.01 -60.77 4.09
N GLY A 120 2.00 -60.01 4.50
CA GLY A 120 1.71 -59.88 5.93
C GLY A 120 2.16 -58.61 6.67
N GLU A 121 3.16 -57.88 6.21
CA GLU A 121 3.59 -56.59 6.82
C GLU A 121 3.87 -55.54 5.74
N THR A 122 2.92 -54.63 5.49
CA THR A 122 3.13 -53.55 4.49
C THR A 122 2.62 -52.16 4.94
N ASN A 123 3.50 -51.17 4.78
CA ASN A 123 3.20 -49.83 4.26
C ASN A 123 2.38 -48.78 5.04
N GLU A 124 2.05 -48.93 6.33
CA GLU A 124 1.41 -47.81 7.06
C GLU A 124 2.30 -46.54 7.11
N LEU A 125 3.62 -46.71 7.29
CA LEU A 125 4.60 -45.62 7.30
C LEU A 125 4.70 -44.89 5.94
N THR A 126 4.77 -45.62 4.83
CA THR A 126 5.00 -45.05 3.49
C THR A 126 3.79 -44.28 2.95
N ALA A 127 2.57 -44.73 3.26
CA ALA A 127 1.35 -44.03 2.89
C ALA A 127 1.19 -42.69 3.65
N ALA A 128 1.51 -42.68 4.95
CA ALA A 128 1.50 -41.46 5.76
C ALA A 128 2.56 -40.44 5.30
N GLU A 129 3.76 -40.91 4.96
CA GLU A 129 4.83 -40.09 4.38
C GLU A 129 4.44 -39.51 3.00
N SER A 130 3.75 -40.29 2.16
CA SER A 130 3.22 -39.84 0.87
C SER A 130 2.22 -38.69 1.04
N ALA A 131 1.25 -38.88 1.93
CA ALA A 131 0.24 -37.87 2.23
C ALA A 131 0.89 -36.56 2.72
N LYS A 132 1.85 -36.66 3.64
CA LYS A 132 2.59 -35.52 4.22
C LYS A 132 3.47 -34.79 3.19
N ALA A 133 4.14 -35.52 2.30
CA ALA A 133 4.93 -34.93 1.23
C ALA A 133 4.04 -34.16 0.23
N LYS A 134 2.92 -34.77 -0.19
CA LYS A 134 1.94 -34.11 -1.08
C LYS A 134 1.28 -32.91 -0.40
N GLU A 135 0.86 -33.02 0.85
CA GLU A 135 0.28 -31.91 1.62
C GLU A 135 1.25 -30.72 1.72
N SER A 136 2.54 -30.98 1.91
CA SER A 136 3.57 -29.93 1.94
C SER A 136 3.67 -29.15 0.63
N VAL A 137 3.57 -29.84 -0.53
CA VAL A 137 3.45 -29.19 -1.85
C VAL A 137 2.18 -28.34 -1.93
N LEU A 138 1.02 -28.92 -1.59
CA LEU A 138 -0.28 -28.26 -1.71
C LEU A 138 -0.39 -27.00 -0.82
N LYS A 139 0.21 -27.02 0.37
CA LYS A 139 0.27 -25.86 1.28
C LYS A 139 0.99 -24.67 0.62
N VAL A 140 2.13 -24.91 -0.02
CA VAL A 140 2.88 -23.85 -0.71
C VAL A 140 2.18 -23.39 -1.99
N ILE A 141 1.50 -24.29 -2.70
CA ILE A 141 0.65 -23.92 -3.86
C ILE A 141 -0.50 -22.98 -3.45
N ASN A 142 -1.21 -23.28 -2.36
CA ASN A 142 -2.27 -22.42 -1.85
C ASN A 142 -1.72 -21.04 -1.45
N SER A 143 -0.62 -20.99 -0.68
CA SER A 143 0.07 -19.74 -0.30
C SER A 143 0.47 -18.90 -1.52
N PHE A 144 1.11 -19.53 -2.52
CA PHE A 144 1.47 -18.89 -3.79
C PHE A 144 0.25 -18.32 -4.54
N ILE A 145 -0.88 -19.03 -4.55
CA ILE A 145 -2.11 -18.59 -5.21
C ILE A 145 -2.74 -17.39 -4.49
N ASP A 146 -2.77 -17.41 -3.16
CA ASP A 146 -3.30 -16.31 -2.34
C ASP A 146 -2.45 -15.04 -2.48
N ASP A 147 -1.12 -15.17 -2.48
CA ASP A 147 -0.20 -14.04 -2.70
C ASP A 147 -0.22 -13.58 -4.17
N TYR A 148 -0.37 -14.47 -5.17
CA TYR A 148 -0.61 -14.07 -6.58
C TYR A 148 -1.89 -13.24 -6.72
N ASN A 149 -2.99 -13.71 -6.13
CA ASN A 149 -4.29 -13.03 -6.14
C ASN A 149 -4.18 -11.66 -5.45
N THR A 150 -3.50 -11.62 -4.31
CA THR A 150 -3.26 -10.39 -3.55
C THR A 150 -2.39 -9.39 -4.31
N MET A 151 -1.34 -9.86 -5.00
CA MET A 151 -0.49 -9.04 -5.87
C MET A 151 -1.28 -8.46 -7.04
N LEU A 152 -2.06 -9.27 -7.74
CA LEU A 152 -2.87 -8.84 -8.88
C LEU A 152 -3.87 -7.74 -8.46
N ASN A 153 -4.64 -8.00 -7.39
CA ASN A 153 -5.60 -7.03 -6.85
C ASN A 153 -4.93 -5.72 -6.42
N LYS A 154 -3.74 -5.77 -5.79
CA LYS A 154 -3.01 -4.55 -5.40
C LYS A 154 -2.48 -3.78 -6.62
N LEU A 155 -2.03 -4.45 -7.67
CA LEU A 155 -1.61 -3.79 -8.92
C LEU A 155 -2.76 -3.04 -9.58
N ASP A 156 -3.94 -3.66 -9.70
CA ASP A 156 -5.13 -3.01 -10.26
C ASP A 156 -5.58 -1.82 -9.39
N ASN A 157 -5.54 -1.96 -8.06
CA ASN A 157 -5.96 -0.92 -7.11
C ASN A 157 -5.02 0.31 -7.09
N ILE A 158 -3.71 0.14 -7.32
CA ILE A 158 -2.79 1.28 -7.51
C ILE A 158 -3.00 1.89 -8.90
N GLY A 159 -3.23 1.04 -9.91
CA GLY A 159 -3.41 1.45 -11.29
C GLY A 159 -2.15 2.12 -11.89
N GLY A 160 -2.34 2.87 -12.96
CA GLY A 160 -1.25 3.46 -13.74
C GLY A 160 -0.69 2.49 -14.78
N SER A 161 -0.12 3.03 -15.87
CA SER A 161 0.20 2.27 -17.08
C SER A 161 1.08 1.03 -16.83
N LEU A 162 2.17 1.20 -16.06
CA LEU A 162 3.13 0.12 -15.81
C LEU A 162 2.59 -0.99 -14.90
N ASN A 163 1.86 -0.64 -13.84
CA ASN A 163 1.21 -1.61 -12.96
C ASN A 163 0.11 -2.40 -13.71
N ASN A 164 -0.69 -1.71 -14.52
CA ASN A 164 -1.70 -2.32 -15.38
C ASN A 164 -1.07 -3.25 -16.43
N MET A 165 0.10 -2.91 -16.97
CA MET A 165 0.86 -3.77 -17.88
C MET A 165 1.31 -5.06 -17.18
N TYR A 166 1.86 -4.97 -15.96
CA TYR A 166 2.22 -6.16 -15.19
C TYR A 166 1.00 -7.02 -14.85
N ALA A 167 -0.11 -6.42 -14.41
CA ALA A 167 -1.37 -7.11 -14.15
C ALA A 167 -1.90 -7.83 -15.40
N LYS A 168 -1.84 -7.19 -16.58
CA LYS A 168 -2.19 -7.82 -17.87
C LYS A 168 -1.27 -9.00 -18.22
N GLN A 169 0.04 -8.88 -17.99
CA GLN A 169 1.00 -9.97 -18.22
C GLN A 169 0.75 -11.17 -17.30
N LEU A 170 0.48 -10.93 -16.01
CA LEU A 170 0.12 -11.96 -15.03
C LEU A 170 -1.15 -12.74 -15.43
N ARG A 171 -2.21 -12.01 -15.81
CA ARG A 171 -3.46 -12.61 -16.35
C ARG A 171 -3.24 -13.42 -17.63
N ASN A 172 -2.33 -12.97 -18.49
CA ASN A 172 -1.96 -13.69 -19.71
C ASN A 172 -1.26 -15.02 -19.37
N TYR A 173 -0.38 -15.08 -18.37
CA TYR A 173 0.21 -16.34 -17.93
C TYR A 173 -0.85 -17.33 -17.39
N VAL A 174 -1.85 -16.85 -16.65
CA VAL A 174 -2.99 -17.70 -16.25
C VAL A 174 -3.73 -18.24 -17.46
N THR A 175 -4.04 -17.39 -18.43
CA THR A 175 -4.76 -17.78 -19.67
C THR A 175 -3.96 -18.79 -20.49
N GLN A 176 -2.64 -18.62 -20.62
CA GLN A 176 -1.75 -19.56 -21.31
C GLN A 176 -1.65 -20.94 -20.64
N ASN A 177 -2.01 -21.06 -19.36
CA ASN A 177 -1.95 -22.32 -18.60
C ASN A 177 -3.34 -22.81 -18.16
N GLU A 178 -4.43 -22.22 -18.68
CA GLU A 178 -5.79 -22.41 -18.19
C GLU A 178 -6.24 -23.88 -18.20
N THR A 179 -5.97 -24.61 -19.28
CA THR A 179 -6.28 -26.05 -19.37
C THR A 179 -5.52 -26.87 -18.33
N ALA A 180 -4.22 -26.59 -18.15
CA ALA A 180 -3.37 -27.33 -17.23
C ALA A 180 -3.78 -27.06 -15.77
N LEU A 181 -4.06 -25.79 -15.43
CA LEU A 181 -4.62 -25.37 -14.14
C LEU A 181 -5.98 -26.06 -13.88
N LYS A 182 -6.90 -26.03 -14.86
CA LYS A 182 -8.24 -26.63 -14.74
C LYS A 182 -8.18 -28.15 -14.51
N ASN A 183 -7.22 -28.83 -15.11
CA ASN A 183 -7.02 -30.27 -14.94
C ASN A 183 -6.67 -30.62 -13.48
N ILE A 184 -5.89 -29.79 -12.79
CA ILE A 184 -5.53 -29.95 -11.37
C ILE A 184 -6.45 -29.18 -10.39
N GLY A 185 -7.62 -28.73 -10.85
CA GLY A 185 -8.64 -28.12 -9.98
C GLY A 185 -8.51 -26.62 -9.73
N ILE A 186 -7.66 -25.91 -10.48
CA ILE A 186 -7.47 -24.46 -10.36
C ILE A 186 -8.12 -23.77 -11.56
N THR A 187 -8.90 -22.73 -11.35
CA THR A 187 -9.63 -22.02 -12.42
C THR A 187 -9.41 -20.51 -12.35
N LYS A 188 -9.50 -19.82 -13.49
CA LYS A 188 -9.43 -18.36 -13.53
C LYS A 188 -10.82 -17.75 -13.27
N THR A 189 -10.86 -16.67 -12.50
CA THR A 189 -12.07 -15.84 -12.36
C THR A 189 -12.17 -14.84 -13.52
N LYS A 190 -13.31 -14.13 -13.63
CA LYS A 190 -13.46 -13.00 -14.56
C LYS A 190 -12.44 -11.87 -14.33
N ALA A 191 -11.93 -11.72 -13.10
CA ALA A 191 -10.89 -10.74 -12.76
C ALA A 191 -9.47 -11.23 -13.12
N GLY A 192 -9.31 -12.51 -13.52
CA GLY A 192 -8.00 -13.13 -13.78
C GLY A 192 -7.22 -13.54 -12.52
N THR A 193 -7.84 -13.45 -11.35
CA THR A 193 -7.43 -14.17 -10.13
C THR A 193 -7.69 -15.67 -10.29
N LEU A 194 -7.07 -16.48 -9.45
CA LEU A 194 -7.23 -17.93 -9.40
C LEU A 194 -8.18 -18.36 -8.27
N SER A 195 -8.98 -19.39 -8.53
CA SER A 195 -9.85 -20.06 -7.56
C SER A 195 -9.52 -21.55 -7.53
N VAL A 196 -9.47 -22.14 -6.33
CA VAL A 196 -8.99 -23.51 -6.10
C VAL A 196 -10.14 -24.41 -5.63
N ASN A 197 -10.43 -25.47 -6.38
CA ASN A 197 -11.18 -26.61 -5.87
C ASN A 197 -10.20 -27.50 -5.07
N GLN A 198 -10.26 -27.41 -3.74
CA GLN A 198 -9.32 -28.11 -2.85
C GLN A 198 -9.41 -29.64 -2.96
N GLU A 199 -10.60 -30.20 -3.18
CA GLU A 199 -10.79 -31.64 -3.34
C GLU A 199 -10.12 -32.15 -4.61
N LYS A 200 -10.37 -31.48 -5.74
CA LYS A 200 -9.76 -31.82 -7.03
C LYS A 200 -8.25 -31.58 -7.03
N LEU A 201 -7.76 -30.55 -6.35
CA LEU A 201 -6.31 -30.32 -6.20
C LEU A 201 -5.65 -31.41 -5.32
N LYS A 202 -6.32 -31.87 -4.25
CA LYS A 202 -5.85 -32.97 -3.41
C LYS A 202 -5.80 -34.30 -4.16
N THR A 203 -6.78 -34.59 -5.02
CA THR A 203 -6.83 -35.84 -5.80
C THR A 203 -5.98 -35.81 -7.07
N ALA A 204 -5.65 -34.63 -7.61
CA ALA A 204 -4.81 -34.50 -8.81
C ALA A 204 -3.44 -35.19 -8.68
N ASP A 205 -2.95 -35.77 -9.78
CA ASP A 205 -1.63 -36.40 -9.84
C ASP A 205 -0.50 -35.40 -9.54
N ILE A 206 0.49 -35.83 -8.75
CA ILE A 206 1.61 -34.97 -8.33
C ILE A 206 2.54 -34.60 -9.50
N SER A 207 2.68 -35.46 -10.52
CA SER A 207 3.46 -35.14 -11.72
C SER A 207 2.74 -34.12 -12.59
N ALA A 208 1.41 -34.18 -12.67
CA ALA A 208 0.59 -33.15 -13.30
C ALA A 208 0.67 -31.80 -12.57
N ILE A 209 0.66 -31.81 -11.22
CA ILE A 209 0.89 -30.61 -10.41
C ILE A 209 2.30 -30.04 -10.66
N GLN A 210 3.35 -30.88 -10.66
CA GLN A 210 4.73 -30.46 -10.91
C GLN A 210 4.89 -29.77 -12.27
N LYS A 211 4.27 -30.31 -13.34
CA LYS A 211 4.32 -29.70 -14.68
C LYS A 211 3.81 -28.25 -14.71
N VAL A 212 2.92 -27.86 -13.79
CA VAL A 212 2.36 -26.50 -13.70
C VAL A 212 3.13 -25.63 -12.70
N PHE A 213 3.63 -26.21 -11.60
CA PHE A 213 4.19 -25.45 -10.46
C PHE A 213 5.70 -25.59 -10.23
N GLY A 214 6.34 -26.69 -10.66
CA GLY A 214 7.69 -27.07 -10.24
C GLY A 214 8.73 -27.27 -11.36
N THR A 215 8.39 -26.98 -12.62
CA THR A 215 9.33 -27.08 -13.75
C THR A 215 9.85 -25.72 -14.21
N ASN A 216 11.02 -25.71 -14.85
CA ASN A 216 11.57 -24.50 -15.45
C ASN A 216 10.67 -24.04 -16.62
N GLY A 217 10.38 -22.74 -16.72
CA GLY A 217 9.42 -22.22 -17.73
C GLY A 217 7.92 -22.48 -17.44
N SER A 218 7.59 -23.10 -16.30
CA SER A 218 6.23 -23.32 -15.80
C SER A 218 5.44 -22.02 -15.56
N PHE A 219 4.17 -22.16 -15.17
CA PHE A 219 3.34 -21.03 -14.76
C PHE A 219 3.97 -20.25 -13.59
N VAL A 220 4.41 -20.96 -12.54
CA VAL A 220 5.07 -20.38 -11.37
C VAL A 220 6.35 -19.63 -11.76
N TYR A 221 7.20 -20.24 -12.60
CA TYR A 221 8.43 -19.60 -13.07
C TYR A 221 8.17 -18.24 -13.76
N LYS A 222 7.18 -18.20 -14.66
CA LYS A 222 6.79 -16.97 -15.38
C LYS A 222 6.23 -15.90 -14.42
N VAL A 223 5.41 -16.30 -13.47
CA VAL A 223 4.85 -15.41 -12.43
C VAL A 223 5.96 -14.89 -11.50
N ALA A 224 6.91 -15.70 -11.07
CA ALA A 224 8.01 -15.30 -10.21
C ALA A 224 8.91 -14.24 -10.86
N SER A 225 9.33 -14.48 -12.11
CA SER A 225 10.08 -13.51 -12.93
C SER A 225 9.34 -12.18 -13.06
N LYS A 226 8.02 -12.22 -13.29
CA LYS A 226 7.18 -11.02 -13.35
C LYS A 226 7.02 -10.33 -12.00
N SER A 227 6.94 -11.09 -10.91
CA SER A 227 6.87 -10.59 -9.54
C SER A 227 8.13 -9.81 -9.17
N LYS A 228 9.32 -10.27 -9.61
CA LYS A 228 10.55 -9.48 -9.45
C LYS A 228 10.48 -8.11 -10.14
N SER A 229 9.89 -8.05 -11.35
CA SER A 229 9.66 -6.77 -12.04
C SER A 229 8.72 -5.85 -11.24
N VAL A 230 7.66 -6.42 -10.67
CA VAL A 230 6.68 -5.70 -9.83
C VAL A 230 7.33 -5.16 -8.56
N GLU A 231 8.16 -5.96 -7.89
CA GLU A 231 8.90 -5.59 -6.68
C GLU A 231 9.85 -4.40 -6.94
N VAL A 232 10.68 -4.49 -7.99
CA VAL A 232 11.64 -3.44 -8.39
C VAL A 232 10.93 -2.13 -8.76
N ASN A 233 9.79 -2.21 -9.46
CA ASN A 233 8.95 -1.06 -9.74
C ASN A 233 8.37 -0.43 -8.46
N ALA A 234 7.88 -1.24 -7.52
CA ALA A 234 7.36 -0.74 -6.26
C ALA A 234 8.44 -0.06 -5.41
N GLU A 235 9.65 -0.63 -5.35
CA GLU A 235 10.83 -0.04 -4.71
C GLU A 235 11.24 1.29 -5.35
N THR A 236 11.27 1.36 -6.68
CA THR A 236 11.58 2.60 -7.43
C THR A 236 10.57 3.72 -7.12
N ASN A 237 9.28 3.39 -7.04
CA ASN A 237 8.23 4.34 -6.67
C ASN A 237 8.37 4.79 -5.21
N LEU A 238 8.67 3.88 -4.28
CA LEU A 238 8.91 4.22 -2.87
C LEU A 238 10.09 5.18 -2.70
N ALA A 239 11.21 4.94 -3.39
CA ALA A 239 12.37 5.83 -3.39
C ALA A 239 12.00 7.24 -3.88
N SER A 240 11.24 7.34 -4.97
CA SER A 240 10.75 8.60 -5.55
C SER A 240 9.83 9.36 -4.59
N LEU A 241 8.87 8.67 -3.97
CA LEU A 241 7.92 9.24 -3.00
C LEU A 241 8.63 9.69 -1.71
N ASN A 242 9.70 9.01 -1.31
CA ASN A 242 10.53 9.41 -0.17
C ASN A 242 11.37 10.66 -0.48
N LYS A 243 11.99 10.74 -1.67
CA LYS A 243 12.73 11.93 -2.12
C LYS A 243 11.83 13.17 -2.21
N SER A 244 10.62 13.02 -2.75
CA SER A 244 9.62 14.10 -2.84
C SER A 244 9.29 14.72 -1.47
N THR A 245 9.34 13.94 -0.38
CA THR A 245 9.05 14.42 0.97
C THR A 245 10.09 15.42 1.49
N TYR A 246 11.36 15.32 1.03
CA TYR A 246 12.44 16.25 1.40
C TYR A 246 12.48 17.52 0.55
N SER A 247 12.06 17.45 -0.72
CA SER A 247 12.05 18.62 -1.61
C SER A 247 11.05 19.70 -1.19
N SER A 248 9.93 19.32 -0.56
CA SER A 248 8.88 20.24 -0.11
C SER A 248 9.33 21.29 0.93
N PHE A 249 10.41 21.03 1.68
CA PHE A 249 10.90 21.95 2.72
C PHE A 249 11.87 23.02 2.19
N ASN A 250 12.37 22.89 0.97
CA ASN A 250 13.47 23.75 0.47
C ASN A 250 13.01 24.88 -0.47
N TYR A 251 11.79 24.81 -1.04
CA TYR A 251 11.28 25.82 -1.97
C TYR A 251 10.67 27.07 -1.31
N ASN A 252 10.59 27.14 0.03
CA ASN A 252 9.97 28.27 0.76
C ASN A 252 10.95 29.16 1.53
N LYS A 253 12.27 28.97 1.39
CA LYS A 253 13.29 29.72 2.17
C LYS A 253 13.94 30.90 1.44
N SER A 254 13.87 30.95 0.11
CA SER A 254 14.52 32.00 -0.70
C SER A 254 13.55 33.07 -1.25
N GLY A 255 12.31 33.08 -0.76
CA GLY A 255 11.22 33.95 -1.24
C GLY A 255 10.77 35.03 -0.27
N ILE A 256 11.60 35.44 0.69
CA ILE A 256 11.29 36.63 1.52
C ILE A 256 11.54 37.87 0.67
N SER A 257 10.46 38.35 0.03
CA SER A 257 10.44 39.67 -0.59
C SER A 257 10.67 40.73 0.49
N TYR A 258 11.80 41.42 0.41
CA TYR A 258 12.03 42.65 1.18
C TYR A 258 11.17 43.77 0.57
N ASN A 259 9.89 43.81 0.96
CA ASN A 259 9.13 45.04 0.86
C ASN A 259 9.23 45.78 2.19
N SER A 260 10.12 46.77 2.24
CA SER A 260 10.13 47.78 3.31
C SER A 260 10.29 49.14 2.67
N ASP A 261 9.17 49.86 2.55
CA ASP A 261 9.12 51.25 2.12
C ASP A 261 10.16 52.09 2.88
N LYS A 262 11.09 52.69 2.13
CA LYS A 262 11.86 53.85 2.59
C LYS A 262 11.73 54.97 1.60
N THR A 263 10.69 55.78 1.80
CA THR A 263 10.61 57.14 1.30
C THR A 263 11.79 57.95 1.87
N SER A 264 12.89 58.04 1.11
CA SER A 264 14.01 58.93 1.42
C SER A 264 13.89 60.18 0.57
N SER A 265 13.59 61.33 1.20
CA SER A 265 13.44 62.59 0.46
C SER A 265 14.79 63.07 -0.07
N TYR A 266 14.93 63.18 -1.38
CA TYR A 266 16.01 64.00 -1.96
C TYR A 266 15.65 65.47 -1.80
N HIS A 267 16.29 66.13 -0.83
CA HIS A 267 16.33 67.59 -0.79
C HIS A 267 17.26 68.08 -1.89
N ALA A 268 16.69 68.60 -2.98
CA ALA A 268 17.43 69.46 -3.88
C ALA A 268 17.60 70.84 -3.23
N LYS A 269 18.86 71.30 -3.14
CA LYS A 269 19.20 72.72 -3.05
C LYS A 269 20.23 72.99 -4.14
N GLY A 270 19.99 74.05 -4.91
CA GLY A 270 20.99 74.63 -5.80
C GLY A 270 21.90 75.61 -5.06
#